data_AF-A0A9W8GP06-F1
#
_entry.id   AF-A0A9W8GP06-F1
#
_cell.length_a   1.000
_cell.length_b   1.000
_cell.length_c   1.000
_cell.angle_alpha   90.00
_cell.angle_beta   90.00
_cell.angle_gamma   90.00
#
_symmetry.space_group_name_H-M   'P 1'
#
loop_
_entity.id
_entity.type
_entity.pdbx_description
1 polymer ?
#
loop_
_entity_poly.entity_id
_entity_poly.type
_entity_poly.pdbx_seq_one_letter_code
_entity_poly.pdbx_strand_id
1 'polypeptide(L)'
;MSSALLRAVILLLCALVVHGHNHHAANMNFDMGEPIDGVLKAHIILMSIAFGALFPIGMVLGLRKNKWHVPVQATGGVLAVIGFVLGHTHGGRAFHENAHSKFSWFMMWLLAAQLGAGIYLKLHTEKRFNDRVRPYIKIAHKYMAIVMIIATYVQVLLGVVAWLGFCYGGYL
;
A
#
# COMPACT_ATOMS: atom_id res chain seq x y z
N MET A 1 -17.00 15.75 -6.86
CA MET A 1 -15.66 16.00 -6.28
C MET A 1 -14.99 17.05 -7.13
N SER A 2 -14.70 18.22 -6.58
CA SER A 2 -14.04 19.31 -7.30
C SER A 2 -12.65 18.86 -7.74
N SER A 3 -12.26 19.23 -8.96
CA SER A 3 -10.94 18.98 -9.55
C SER A 3 -9.78 19.52 -8.69
N ALA A 4 -10.07 20.50 -7.82
CA ALA A 4 -9.13 21.08 -6.87
C ALA A 4 -8.69 20.08 -5.77
N LEU A 5 -9.61 19.28 -5.25
CA LEU A 5 -9.31 18.31 -4.18
C LEU A 5 -8.41 17.19 -4.69
N LEU A 6 -8.63 16.75 -5.94
CA LEU A 6 -7.80 15.75 -6.59
C LEU A 6 -6.37 16.27 -6.84
N ARG A 7 -6.22 17.53 -7.26
CA ARG A 7 -4.91 18.16 -7.46
C ARG A 7 -4.15 18.35 -6.15
N ALA A 8 -4.83 18.75 -5.09
CA ALA A 8 -4.23 18.91 -3.77
C ALA A 8 -3.71 17.57 -3.20
N VAL A 9 -4.46 16.48 -3.36
CA VAL A 9 -4.02 15.14 -2.94
C VAL A 9 -2.80 14.68 -3.76
N ILE A 10 -2.80 14.89 -5.08
CA ILE A 10 -1.64 14.54 -5.93
C ILE A 10 -0.39 15.33 -5.52
N LEU A 11 -0.53 16.64 -5.29
CA LEU A 11 0.60 17.49 -4.86
C LEU A 11 1.13 17.09 -3.48
N LEU A 12 0.26 16.73 -2.54
CA LEU A 12 0.64 16.27 -1.20
C LEU A 12 1.39 14.93 -1.25
N LEU A 13 0.93 14.00 -2.09
CA LEU A 13 1.59 12.71 -2.30
C LEU A 13 2.98 12.87 -2.93
N CYS A 14 3.14 13.78 -3.90
CA CYS A 14 4.45 14.09 -4.48
C CYS A 14 5.40 14.74 -3.47
N ALA A 15 4.90 15.63 -2.60
CA ALA A 15 5.72 16.29 -1.59
C ALA A 15 6.29 15.30 -0.54
N LEU A 16 5.51 14.27 -0.18
CA LEU A 16 5.96 13.21 0.75
C LEU A 16 7.06 12.33 0.14
N VAL A 17 7.08 12.14 -1.19
CA VAL A 17 8.07 11.31 -1.89
C VAL A 17 9.43 12.01 -2.03
N VAL A 18 9.46 13.35 -2.06
CA VAL A 18 10.69 14.13 -2.29
C VAL A 18 11.49 14.39 -1.01
N HIS A 19 10.93 14.16 0.18
CA HIS A 19 11.66 14.33 1.44
C HIS A 19 12.59 13.12 1.72
N GLY A 20 13.73 13.07 1.00
CA GLY A 20 14.82 12.15 1.31
C GLY A 20 15.50 12.52 2.63
N HIS A 21 15.56 11.59 3.57
CA HIS A 21 16.24 11.78 4.86
C HIS A 21 17.54 10.98 4.93
N ASN A 22 18.44 11.40 5.82
CA ASN A 22 19.76 10.79 6.01
C ASN A 22 19.65 9.35 6.52
N HIS A 23 20.26 8.40 5.81
CA HIS A 23 20.44 7.02 6.27
C HIS A 23 21.44 6.98 7.42
N HIS A 24 21.00 7.24 8.64
CA HIS A 24 21.77 6.83 9.81
C HIS A 24 21.77 5.30 9.86
N ALA A 25 22.96 4.70 9.91
CA ALA A 25 23.15 3.27 10.09
C ALA A 25 22.49 2.84 11.39
N ALA A 26 21.23 2.39 11.32
CA ALA A 26 20.51 1.84 12.45
C ALA A 26 21.26 0.59 12.91
N ASN A 27 21.53 0.49 14.22
CA ASN A 27 22.07 -0.73 14.82
C ASN A 27 21.13 -1.89 14.47
N MET A 28 21.59 -2.80 13.61
CA MET A 28 20.78 -3.88 13.02
C MET A 28 20.65 -5.10 13.94
N ASN A 29 20.84 -4.94 15.25
CA ASN A 29 20.74 -6.06 16.19
C ASN A 29 19.28 -6.27 16.52
N PHE A 30 18.65 -7.24 15.85
CA PHE A 30 17.30 -7.68 16.19
C PHE A 30 17.27 -8.19 17.63
N ASP A 31 16.52 -7.50 18.49
CA ASP A 31 16.28 -7.93 19.87
C ASP A 31 14.78 -8.00 20.15
N MET A 32 14.33 -9.19 20.56
CA MET A 32 12.95 -9.43 20.96
C MET A 32 12.55 -8.72 22.24
N GLY A 33 13.52 -8.37 23.08
CA GLY A 33 13.33 -7.60 24.30
C GLY A 33 12.96 -6.14 24.04
N GLU A 34 13.34 -5.58 22.89
CA GLU A 34 13.00 -4.20 22.56
C GLU A 34 11.51 -4.05 22.23
N PRO A 35 10.82 -3.06 22.80
CA PRO A 35 9.42 -2.82 22.49
C PRO A 35 9.25 -2.24 21.08
N ILE A 36 8.12 -2.55 20.46
CA ILE A 36 7.67 -1.83 19.26
C ILE A 36 7.27 -0.40 19.63
N ASP A 37 7.78 0.58 18.89
CA ASP A 37 7.51 2.00 19.13
C ASP A 37 6.13 2.42 18.64
N GLY A 38 5.75 3.67 18.91
CA GLY A 38 4.48 4.24 18.44
C GLY A 38 4.39 4.32 16.91
N VAL A 39 5.51 4.53 16.22
CA VAL A 39 5.58 4.66 14.75
C VAL A 39 5.24 3.33 14.10
N LEU A 40 5.84 2.23 14.57
CA LEU A 40 5.57 0.89 14.07
C LEU A 40 4.13 0.43 14.41
N LYS A 41 3.63 0.75 15.61
CA LYS A 41 2.20 0.52 15.93
C LYS A 41 1.28 1.25 14.95
N ALA A 42 1.60 2.52 14.64
CA ALA A 42 0.84 3.31 13.67
C ALA A 42 0.92 2.69 12.26
N HIS A 43 2.10 2.25 11.80
CA HIS A 43 2.26 1.50 10.56
C HIS A 43 1.27 0.33 10.50
N ILE A 44 1.23 -0.50 11.53
CA ILE A 44 0.41 -1.72 11.57
C ILE A 44 -1.07 -1.38 11.54
N ILE A 45 -1.51 -0.43 12.37
CA ILE A 45 -2.91 0.01 12.40
C ILE A 45 -3.34 0.58 11.04
N LEU A 46 -2.55 1.47 10.45
CA LEU A 46 -2.88 2.10 9.17
C LEU A 46 -2.92 1.08 8.03
N MET A 47 -1.95 0.16 7.98
CA MET A 47 -1.91 -0.91 6.98
C MET A 47 -3.09 -1.87 7.14
N SER A 48 -3.44 -2.26 8.37
CA SER A 48 -4.60 -3.10 8.65
C SER A 48 -5.91 -2.42 8.25
N ILE A 49 -6.08 -1.12 8.51
CA ILE A 49 -7.27 -0.38 8.07
C ILE A 49 -7.33 -0.29 6.54
N ALA A 50 -6.22 0.07 5.90
CA ALA A 50 -6.16 0.22 4.45
C ALA A 50 -6.45 -1.11 3.73
N PHE A 51 -5.68 -2.15 4.05
CA PHE A 51 -5.71 -3.44 3.34
C PHE A 51 -6.72 -4.44 3.90
N GLY A 52 -7.00 -4.41 5.20
CA GLY A 52 -7.98 -5.30 5.83
C GLY A 52 -9.43 -4.81 5.69
N ALA A 53 -9.66 -3.49 5.58
CA ALA A 53 -11.01 -2.93 5.53
C ALA A 53 -11.27 -2.09 4.27
N LEU A 54 -10.53 -1.01 4.03
CA LEU A 54 -10.88 -0.04 2.98
C LEU A 54 -10.77 -0.62 1.57
N PHE A 55 -9.69 -1.33 1.23
CA PHE A 55 -9.53 -1.94 -0.10
C PHE A 55 -10.61 -3.01 -0.40
N PRO A 56 -10.92 -3.95 0.51
CA PRO A 56 -12.03 -4.90 0.34
C PRO A 56 -13.40 -4.20 0.22
N ILE A 57 -13.71 -3.24 1.09
CA ILE A 57 -14.97 -2.46 1.01
C ILE A 57 -15.04 -1.73 -0.33
N GLY A 58 -13.95 -1.05 -0.71
CA GLY A 58 -13.81 -0.38 -1.99
C GLY A 58 -14.07 -1.32 -3.16
N MET A 59 -13.53 -2.55 -3.14
CA MET A 59 -13.77 -3.55 -4.17
C MET A 59 -15.26 -3.91 -4.28
N VAL A 60 -15.92 -4.22 -3.16
CA VAL A 60 -17.35 -4.56 -3.14
C VAL A 60 -18.20 -3.41 -3.69
N LEU A 61 -17.90 -2.17 -3.29
CA LEU A 61 -18.54 -0.97 -3.83
C LEU A 61 -18.32 -0.84 -5.35
N GLY A 62 -17.13 -1.18 -5.83
CA GLY A 62 -16.80 -1.19 -7.26
C GLY A 62 -17.64 -2.21 -8.06
N LEU A 63 -17.80 -3.43 -7.52
CA LEU A 63 -18.65 -4.47 -8.11
C LEU A 63 -20.11 -4.03 -8.20
N ARG A 64 -20.60 -3.29 -7.20
CA ARG A 64 -21.96 -2.72 -7.17
C ARG A 64 -22.08 -1.40 -7.94
N LYS A 65 -21.01 -0.94 -8.61
CA LYS A 65 -20.96 0.35 -9.33
C LYS A 65 -21.34 1.55 -8.44
N ASN A 66 -21.04 1.46 -7.15
CA ASN A 66 -21.37 2.51 -6.18
C ASN A 66 -20.38 3.69 -6.28
N LYS A 67 -20.89 4.92 -6.22
CA LYS A 67 -20.08 6.15 -6.29
C LYS A 67 -19.00 6.25 -5.20
N TRP A 68 -19.19 5.58 -4.06
CA TRP A 68 -18.25 5.53 -2.94
C TRP A 68 -17.02 4.67 -3.20
N HIS A 69 -17.00 3.85 -4.26
CA HIS A 69 -15.82 3.08 -4.64
C HIS A 69 -14.55 3.94 -4.71
N VAL A 70 -14.58 5.03 -5.48
CA VAL A 70 -13.39 5.86 -5.71
C VAL A 70 -12.94 6.58 -4.43
N PRO A 71 -13.81 7.26 -3.65
CA PRO A 71 -13.42 7.88 -2.39
C PRO A 71 -12.81 6.90 -1.38
N VAL A 72 -13.41 5.71 -1.22
CA VAL A 72 -12.92 4.70 -0.28
C VAL A 72 -11.56 4.16 -0.72
N GLN A 73 -11.38 3.84 -2.02
CA GLN A 73 -10.10 3.38 -2.54
C GLN A 73 -9.00 4.44 -2.45
N ALA A 74 -9.33 5.71 -2.72
CA ALA A 74 -8.39 6.82 -2.59
C ALA A 74 -7.95 7.01 -1.12
N THR A 75 -8.89 6.91 -0.18
CA THR A 75 -8.59 6.98 1.26
C THR A 75 -7.67 5.83 1.67
N GLY A 76 -7.98 4.60 1.26
CA GLY A 76 -7.13 3.43 1.48
C GLY A 76 -5.72 3.61 0.89
N GLY A 77 -5.62 4.15 -0.32
CA GLY A 77 -4.34 4.47 -0.97
C GLY A 77 -3.48 5.45 -0.18
N VAL A 78 -4.07 6.54 0.31
CA VAL A 78 -3.35 7.52 1.15
C VAL A 78 -2.86 6.89 2.45
N LEU A 79 -3.73 6.14 3.15
CA LEU A 79 -3.34 5.45 4.39
C LEU A 79 -2.25 4.41 4.14
N ALA A 80 -2.29 3.68 3.03
CA ALA A 80 -1.28 2.70 2.67
C ALA A 80 0.10 3.35 2.41
N VAL A 81 0.14 4.50 1.73
CA VAL A 81 1.41 5.23 1.51
C VAL A 81 1.98 5.75 2.82
N ILE A 82 1.14 6.36 3.68
CA ILE A 82 1.57 6.82 5.00
C ILE A 82 2.09 5.64 5.83
N GLY A 83 1.31 4.56 5.90
CA GLY A 83 1.71 3.33 6.57
C GLY A 83 3.04 2.81 6.05
N PHE A 84 3.24 2.76 4.73
CA PHE A 84 4.47 2.26 4.11
C PHE A 84 5.71 3.04 4.57
N VAL A 85 5.61 4.37 4.60
CA VAL A 85 6.70 5.23 5.08
C VAL A 85 6.98 4.96 6.56
N LEU A 86 5.96 4.93 7.42
CA LEU A 86 6.15 4.67 8.86
C LEU A 86 6.84 3.33 9.13
N GLY A 87 6.56 2.31 8.30
CA GLY A 87 7.22 1.00 8.40
C GLY A 87 8.70 1.01 8.02
N HIS A 88 9.18 2.05 7.32
CA HIS A 88 10.59 2.23 6.96
C HIS A 88 11.32 3.26 7.83
N THR A 89 10.59 4.04 8.64
CA THR A 89 11.14 5.13 9.45
C THR A 89 10.97 4.92 10.95
N HIS A 90 10.52 3.75 11.40
CA HIS A 90 10.40 3.47 12.83
C HIS A 90 11.78 3.40 13.49
N GLY A 91 11.85 3.77 14.77
CA GLY A 91 13.09 3.82 15.55
C GLY A 91 13.11 2.89 16.76
N GLY A 92 12.00 2.17 17.03
CA GLY A 92 11.95 1.09 18.02
C GLY A 92 12.64 -0.18 17.53
N ARG A 93 12.15 -1.35 17.99
CA ARG A 93 12.68 -2.68 17.64
C ARG A 93 13.22 -2.75 16.20
N ALA A 94 14.52 -2.99 16.08
CA ALA A 94 15.16 -3.21 14.78
C ALA A 94 14.72 -4.55 14.21
N PHE A 95 14.48 -4.62 12.90
CA PHE A 95 14.21 -5.87 12.18
C PHE A 95 15.32 -6.11 11.16
N HIS A 96 15.88 -7.33 11.14
CA HIS A 96 16.71 -7.74 10.01
C HIS A 96 15.88 -7.78 8.73
N GLU A 97 16.59 -7.70 7.60
CA GLU A 97 16.00 -7.89 6.28
C GLU A 97 15.14 -9.17 6.26
N ASN A 98 13.89 -9.04 5.80
CA ASN A 98 12.92 -10.13 5.87
C ASN A 98 11.98 -10.14 4.68
N ALA A 99 11.26 -11.25 4.53
CA ALA A 99 10.33 -11.46 3.43
C ALA A 99 9.19 -10.42 3.42
N HIS A 100 8.70 -9.96 4.57
CA HIS A 100 7.67 -8.92 4.64
C HIS A 100 8.16 -7.60 4.04
N SER A 101 9.37 -7.17 4.41
CA SER A 101 9.97 -5.93 3.89
C SER A 101 10.25 -6.05 2.38
N LYS A 102 10.84 -7.16 1.91
CA LYS A 102 11.08 -7.38 0.47
C LYS A 102 9.78 -7.43 -0.34
N PHE A 103 8.79 -8.19 0.13
CA PHE A 103 7.51 -8.35 -0.57
C PHE A 103 6.66 -7.08 -0.54
N SER A 104 6.88 -6.17 0.43
CA SER A 104 6.19 -4.88 0.50
C SER A 104 6.40 -4.02 -0.76
N TRP A 105 7.57 -4.08 -1.39
CA TRP A 105 7.83 -3.34 -2.63
C TRP A 105 6.99 -3.85 -3.80
N PHE A 106 6.84 -5.17 -3.94
CA PHE A 106 5.93 -5.76 -4.91
C PHE A 106 4.48 -5.28 -4.67
N MET A 107 4.05 -5.28 -3.40
CA MET A 107 2.72 -4.77 -3.03
C MET A 107 2.52 -3.30 -3.41
N MET A 108 3.52 -2.45 -3.17
CA MET A 108 3.45 -1.03 -3.51
C MET A 108 3.41 -0.79 -5.02
N TRP A 109 4.17 -1.55 -5.81
CA TRP A 109 4.09 -1.47 -7.27
C TRP A 109 2.73 -1.93 -7.80
N LEU A 110 2.18 -3.01 -7.24
CA LEU A 110 0.84 -3.48 -7.59
C LEU A 110 -0.23 -2.43 -7.23
N LEU A 111 -0.07 -1.74 -6.10
CA LEU A 111 -0.99 -0.69 -5.66
C LEU A 111 -0.91 0.53 -6.58
N ALA A 112 0.30 0.96 -6.91
CA ALA A 112 0.53 2.05 -7.85
C ALA A 112 -0.09 1.76 -9.23
N ALA A 113 0.11 0.54 -9.76
CA ALA A 113 -0.50 0.10 -11.01
C ALA A 113 -2.03 0.09 -10.93
N GLN A 114 -2.60 -0.38 -9.81
CA GLN A 114 -4.04 -0.45 -9.61
C GLN A 114 -4.70 0.93 -9.52
N LEU A 115 -4.09 1.85 -8.76
CA LEU A 115 -4.55 3.24 -8.66
C LEU A 115 -4.39 3.98 -9.99
N GLY A 116 -3.26 3.81 -10.68
CA GLY A 116 -3.01 4.38 -12.01
C GLY A 116 -4.03 3.91 -13.04
N ALA A 117 -4.32 2.62 -13.10
CA ALA A 117 -5.37 2.07 -13.96
C ALA A 117 -6.75 2.62 -13.59
N GLY A 118 -7.07 2.74 -12.29
CA GLY A 118 -8.33 3.32 -11.82
C GLY A 118 -8.50 4.80 -12.23
N ILE A 119 -7.44 5.60 -12.10
CA ILE A 119 -7.40 7.00 -12.54
C ILE A 119 -7.62 7.06 -14.05
N TYR A 120 -6.85 6.29 -14.83
CA TYR A 120 -6.99 6.24 -16.29
C TYR A 120 -8.43 5.90 -16.71
N LEU A 121 -9.05 4.90 -16.09
CA LEU A 121 -10.42 4.48 -16.44
C LEU A 121 -11.49 5.51 -16.10
N LYS A 122 -11.18 6.42 -15.16
CA LYS A 122 -12.06 7.50 -14.71
C LYS A 122 -11.91 8.78 -15.54
N LEU A 123 -10.73 9.01 -16.11
CA LEU A 123 -10.47 10.11 -17.02
C LEU A 123 -11.17 9.87 -18.37
N HIS A 124 -11.74 10.93 -18.95
CA HIS A 124 -12.39 10.89 -20.25
C HIS A 124 -11.36 11.21 -21.34
N THR A 125 -10.47 10.27 -21.62
CA THR A 125 -9.39 10.40 -22.61
C THR A 125 -9.92 10.24 -24.05
N GLU A 126 -9.26 10.86 -25.03
CA GLU A 126 -9.73 10.97 -26.42
C GLU A 126 -10.11 9.64 -27.10
N LYS A 127 -11.24 9.64 -27.82
CA LYS A 127 -11.97 8.44 -28.25
C LYS A 127 -11.15 7.45 -29.08
N ARG A 128 -10.40 7.91 -30.09
CA ARG A 128 -9.88 7.02 -31.15
C ARG A 128 -8.85 5.98 -30.67
N PHE A 129 -7.93 6.34 -29.78
CA PHE A 129 -6.96 5.39 -29.20
C PHE A 129 -7.51 4.70 -27.95
N ASN A 130 -8.26 5.44 -27.13
CA ASN A 130 -8.82 4.97 -25.88
C ASN A 130 -9.79 3.79 -26.08
N ASP A 131 -10.59 3.79 -27.16
CA ASP A 131 -11.55 2.71 -27.43
C ASP A 131 -10.89 1.34 -27.62
N ARG A 132 -9.64 1.29 -28.09
CA ARG A 132 -8.86 0.05 -28.25
C ARG A 132 -8.20 -0.41 -26.96
N VAL A 133 -7.66 0.51 -26.15
CA VAL A 133 -6.85 0.18 -24.96
C VAL A 133 -7.70 -0.01 -23.71
N ARG A 134 -8.78 0.75 -23.57
CA ARG A 134 -9.63 0.76 -22.38
C ARG A 134 -10.24 -0.60 -22.01
N PRO A 135 -10.66 -1.48 -22.95
CA PRO A 135 -11.12 -2.82 -22.60
C PRO A 135 -10.06 -3.64 -21.87
N TYR A 136 -8.81 -3.60 -22.33
CA TYR A 136 -7.70 -4.32 -21.70
C TYR A 136 -7.37 -3.76 -20.32
N ILE A 137 -7.34 -2.43 -20.16
CA ILE A 137 -7.09 -1.82 -18.86
C ILE A 137 -8.22 -2.13 -17.86
N LYS A 138 -9.48 -2.16 -18.29
CA LYS A 138 -10.59 -2.60 -17.43
C LYS A 138 -10.40 -4.03 -16.95
N ILE A 139 -9.99 -4.93 -17.83
CA ILE A 139 -9.73 -6.34 -17.51
C ILE A 139 -8.55 -6.43 -16.53
N ALA A 140 -7.42 -5.78 -16.84
CA ALA A 140 -6.25 -5.73 -15.96
C ALA A 140 -6.61 -5.18 -14.57
N HIS A 141 -7.31 -4.05 -14.48
CA HIS A 141 -7.73 -3.44 -13.22
C HIS A 141 -8.59 -4.38 -12.37
N LYS A 142 -9.44 -5.21 -13.00
CA LYS A 142 -10.23 -6.22 -12.29
C LYS A 142 -9.36 -7.34 -11.74
N TYR A 143 -8.47 -7.92 -12.55
CA TYR A 143 -7.63 -9.05 -12.13
C TYR A 143 -6.55 -8.63 -11.13
N MET A 144 -5.92 -7.47 -11.33
CA MET A 144 -4.96 -6.91 -10.35
C MET A 144 -5.61 -6.71 -8.98
N ALA A 145 -6.88 -6.32 -8.91
CA ALA A 145 -7.61 -6.20 -7.65
C ALA A 145 -7.71 -7.55 -6.91
N ILE A 146 -7.95 -8.65 -7.64
CA ILE A 146 -8.04 -10.00 -7.07
C ILE A 146 -6.65 -10.46 -6.59
N VAL A 147 -5.62 -10.28 -7.42
CA VAL A 147 -4.22 -10.58 -7.05
C VAL A 147 -3.82 -9.80 -5.81
N MET A 148 -4.20 -8.53 -5.71
CA MET A 148 -3.92 -7.68 -4.55
C MET A 148 -4.51 -8.26 -3.26
N ILE A 149 -5.72 -8.81 -3.28
CA ILE A 149 -6.32 -9.44 -2.09
C ILE A 149 -5.51 -10.64 -1.64
N ILE A 150 -5.14 -11.53 -2.57
CA ILE A 150 -4.32 -12.71 -2.25
C ILE A 150 -2.96 -12.27 -1.69
N ALA A 151 -2.30 -11.35 -2.37
CA ALA A 151 -1.00 -10.83 -1.96
C ALA A 151 -1.06 -10.08 -0.62
N THR A 152 -2.19 -9.44 -0.30
CA THR A 152 -2.42 -8.82 1.01
C THR A 152 -2.40 -9.85 2.13
N TYR A 153 -3.10 -10.98 1.99
CA TYR A 153 -3.07 -12.02 3.02
C TYR A 153 -1.66 -12.58 3.21
N VAL A 154 -0.93 -12.79 2.11
CA VAL A 154 0.49 -13.18 2.17
C VAL A 154 1.29 -12.12 2.94
N GLN A 155 1.15 -10.84 2.62
CA GLN A 155 1.90 -9.76 3.27
C GLN A 155 1.58 -9.64 4.77
N VAL A 156 0.33 -9.85 5.16
CA VAL A 156 -0.10 -9.89 6.57
C VAL A 156 0.58 -11.06 7.30
N LEU A 157 0.56 -12.26 6.73
CA LEU A 157 1.24 -13.42 7.31
C LEU A 157 2.74 -13.18 7.45
N LEU A 158 3.39 -12.64 6.40
CA LEU A 158 4.81 -12.28 6.46
C LEU A 158 5.08 -11.23 7.56
N GLY A 159 4.16 -10.28 7.76
CA GLY A 159 4.28 -9.27 8.82
C GLY A 159 4.16 -9.87 10.22
N VAL A 160 3.26 -10.83 10.42
CA VAL A 160 3.14 -11.57 11.69
C VAL A 160 4.40 -12.41 11.94
N VAL A 161 4.92 -13.09 10.92
CA VAL A 161 6.18 -13.85 10.99
C VAL A 161 7.35 -12.93 11.39
N ALA A 162 7.46 -11.74 10.78
CA ALA A 162 8.48 -10.76 11.11
C ALA A 162 8.32 -10.22 12.56
N TRP A 163 7.09 -9.91 12.98
CA TRP A 163 6.80 -9.47 14.35
C TRP A 163 7.22 -10.53 15.37
N LEU A 164 6.85 -11.79 15.15
CA LEU A 164 7.18 -12.93 16.01
C LEU A 164 8.64 -13.38 15.87
N GLY A 165 9.38 -12.79 14.93
CA GLY A 165 10.79 -13.07 14.64
C GLY A 165 11.10 -14.53 14.39
N PHE A 166 10.15 -15.23 13.79
CA PHE A 166 10.42 -16.55 13.25
C PHE A 166 11.45 -16.44 12.12
N CYS A 167 12.31 -17.45 12.01
CA CYS A 167 13.37 -17.57 11.01
C CYS A 167 14.59 -16.65 11.19
N TYR A 168 14.80 -16.06 12.38
CA TYR A 168 16.07 -15.42 12.76
C TYR A 168 16.91 -16.33 13.67
N GLY A 169 18.24 -16.29 13.54
CA GLY A 169 19.15 -16.97 14.47
C GLY A 169 19.47 -18.44 14.18
N GLY A 170 19.31 -18.91 12.94
CA GLY A 170 19.77 -20.25 12.54
C GLY A 170 18.85 -21.42 12.91
N TYR A 171 17.60 -21.13 13.31
CA TYR A 171 16.58 -22.17 13.49
C TYR A 171 15.87 -22.46 12.16
N LEU A 172 16.57 -23.20 11.30
CA LEU A 172 16.03 -24.01 10.19
C LEU A 172 16.76 -25.36 10.22
#